data_AF-A0AAV4K0B8-F1
#
_entry.id   AF-A0AAV4K0B8-F1
#
_cell.length_a   1.000
_cell.length_b   1.000
_cell.length_c   1.000
_cell.angle_alpha   90.00
_cell.angle_beta   90.00
_cell.angle_gamma   90.00
#
_symmetry.space_group_name_H-M   'P 1'
#
loop_
_entity.id
_entity.type
_entity.pdbx_description
1 polymer ?
#
loop_
_entity_poly.entity_id
_entity_poly.type
_entity_poly.pdbx_seq_one_letter_code
_entity_poly.pdbx_strand_id
1 'polypeptide(L)'
;MRRKYERGRVLNQVWLFGGIERASKRRFVVPLNGEYGVRRDAATLIPIIQKFIWPGSIIYSDSWPAYRQLSELGYGHDTVNHKRHFVKPGEPEVNTQKVERLWRDIKEWVKRTGIRSRYLQQYLARYLFVTAVPEPQQLHRFFIEASKLYPPFSEVVRRQPEPEVVSEDEGAVA
;
A
#
# COMPACT_ATOMS: atom_id res chain seq x y z
N MET A 1 21.04 4.20 -14.28
CA MET A 1 20.79 5.40 -13.45
C MET A 1 22.04 6.27 -13.51
N ARG A 2 21.95 7.56 -13.86
CA ARG A 2 23.12 8.43 -14.10
C ARG A 2 23.26 9.45 -12.97
N ARG A 3 24.43 9.52 -12.33
CA ARG A 3 24.71 10.51 -11.27
C ARG A 3 25.07 11.85 -11.89
N LYS A 4 24.76 12.95 -11.19
CA LYS A 4 25.28 14.28 -11.56
C LYS A 4 26.79 14.28 -11.31
N TYR A 5 27.59 14.40 -12.38
CA TYR A 5 29.06 14.39 -12.35
C TYR A 5 29.72 13.11 -11.83
N GLU A 6 29.02 11.97 -11.80
CA GLU A 6 29.54 10.64 -11.37
C GLU A 6 30.07 10.53 -9.92
N ARG A 7 30.12 11.64 -9.17
CA ARG A 7 30.59 11.70 -7.79
C ARG A 7 29.45 11.42 -6.78
N GLY A 8 29.82 10.84 -5.64
CA GLY A 8 28.93 10.61 -4.49
C GLY A 8 28.52 9.14 -4.26
N ARG A 9 28.03 8.87 -3.05
CA ARG A 9 27.60 7.53 -2.59
C ARG A 9 26.42 7.02 -3.42
N VAL A 10 26.46 5.75 -3.85
CA VAL A 10 25.25 5.08 -4.36
C VAL A 10 24.30 4.92 -3.18
N LEU A 11 23.20 5.65 -3.21
CA LEU A 11 22.10 5.40 -2.29
C LEU A 11 21.13 4.44 -2.98
N ASN A 12 20.81 3.33 -2.30
CA ASN A 12 19.69 2.49 -2.71
C ASN A 12 18.40 3.29 -2.49
N GLN A 13 17.95 3.96 -3.55
CA GLN A 13 16.70 4.70 -3.56
C GLN A 13 15.54 3.72 -3.75
N VAL A 14 14.57 3.77 -2.85
CA VAL A 14 13.32 3.03 -2.96
C VAL A 14 12.22 4.02 -3.31
N TRP A 15 11.52 3.78 -4.41
CA TRP A 15 10.35 4.57 -4.76
C TRP A 15 9.17 4.14 -3.89
N LEU A 16 8.36 5.11 -3.45
CA LEU A 16 7.11 4.83 -2.76
C LEU A 16 5.96 5.28 -3.66
N PHE A 17 4.92 4.45 -3.73
CA PHE A 17 3.64 4.79 -4.32
C PHE A 17 2.57 4.75 -3.24
N GLY A 18 1.55 5.60 -3.32
CA GLY A 18 0.57 5.69 -2.26
C GLY A 18 -0.48 6.76 -2.49
N GLY A 19 -1.50 6.74 -1.66
CA GLY A 19 -2.63 7.65 -1.73
C GLY A 19 -3.28 7.87 -0.38
N ILE A 20 -4.07 8.93 -0.30
CA ILE A 20 -4.90 9.26 0.87
C ILE A 20 -6.32 9.60 0.42
N GLU A 21 -7.28 8.96 1.04
CA GLU A 21 -8.70 9.24 0.85
C GLU A 21 -9.07 10.55 1.54
N ARG A 22 -9.77 11.44 0.84
CA ARG A 22 -10.02 12.80 1.33
C ARG A 22 -10.92 12.84 2.57
N ALA A 23 -11.97 12.03 2.58
CA ALA A 23 -13.01 12.00 3.60
C ALA A 23 -12.55 11.21 4.83
N SER A 24 -12.30 9.91 4.67
CA SER A 24 -11.95 9.00 5.76
C SER A 24 -10.52 9.16 6.29
N LYS A 25 -9.63 9.82 5.52
CA LYS A 25 -8.18 9.89 5.78
C LYS A 25 -7.46 8.53 5.74
N ARG A 26 -8.12 7.47 5.30
CA ARG A 26 -7.48 6.18 5.02
C ARG A 26 -6.40 6.37 3.97
N ARG A 27 -5.30 5.65 4.13
CA ARG A 27 -4.08 5.82 3.33
C ARG A 27 -3.40 4.50 3.11
N PHE A 28 -2.71 4.39 1.99
CA PHE A 28 -1.85 3.27 1.66
C PHE A 28 -0.51 3.80 1.16
N VAL A 29 0.56 3.06 1.46
CA VAL A 29 1.91 3.35 1.01
C VAL A 29 2.58 2.02 0.68
N VAL A 30 3.06 1.90 -0.56
CA VAL A 30 3.65 0.71 -1.13
C VAL A 30 5.05 1.07 -1.62
N PRO A 31 6.11 0.43 -1.10
CA PRO A 31 7.43 0.55 -1.68
C PRO A 31 7.50 -0.22 -3.00
N LEU A 32 7.96 0.44 -4.05
CA LEU A 32 8.25 -0.16 -5.36
C LEU A 32 9.65 -0.80 -5.29
N ASN A 33 9.67 -1.96 -4.65
CA ASN A 33 10.76 -2.92 -4.62
C ASN A 33 10.16 -4.33 -4.44
N GLY A 34 11.00 -5.37 -4.56
CA GLY A 34 10.52 -6.75 -4.40
C GLY A 34 9.38 -7.09 -5.37
N GLU A 35 8.20 -7.42 -4.81
CA GLU A 35 6.97 -7.84 -5.51
C GLU A 35 6.58 -6.92 -6.68
N TYR A 36 6.64 -5.60 -6.50
CA TYR A 36 6.22 -4.62 -7.51
C TYR A 36 7.38 -4.16 -8.42
N GLY A 37 8.60 -4.65 -8.19
CA GLY A 37 9.79 -4.20 -8.91
C GLY A 37 10.13 -2.71 -8.67
N VAL A 38 11.14 -2.19 -9.38
CA VAL A 38 11.67 -0.81 -9.20
C VAL A 38 11.12 0.16 -10.27
N ARG A 39 10.24 -0.31 -11.15
CA ARG A 39 9.70 0.47 -12.26
C ARG A 39 8.53 1.34 -11.80
N ARG A 40 8.31 2.44 -12.51
CA ARG A 40 7.22 3.38 -12.23
C ARG A 40 6.38 3.62 -13.48
N ASP A 41 6.13 2.54 -14.21
CA ASP A 41 5.32 2.54 -15.41
C ASP A 41 3.86 2.20 -15.09
N ALA A 42 2.98 2.39 -16.07
CA ALA A 42 1.56 2.06 -15.94
C ALA A 42 1.36 0.59 -15.54
N ALA A 43 2.15 -0.34 -16.11
CA ALA A 43 2.08 -1.76 -15.80
C ALA A 43 2.33 -2.08 -14.32
N THR A 44 3.18 -1.30 -13.64
CA THR A 44 3.42 -1.44 -12.20
C THR A 44 2.36 -0.73 -11.36
N LEU A 45 1.95 0.48 -11.77
CA LEU A 45 1.10 1.34 -10.93
C LEU A 45 -0.39 1.00 -10.99
N ILE A 46 -0.88 0.59 -12.16
CA ILE A 46 -2.30 0.27 -12.36
C ILE A 46 -2.77 -0.88 -11.44
N PRO A 47 -2.05 -2.01 -11.33
CA PRO A 47 -2.45 -3.07 -10.40
C PRO A 47 -2.50 -2.61 -8.95
N ILE A 48 -1.58 -1.72 -8.54
CA ILE A 48 -1.58 -1.15 -7.20
C ILE A 48 -2.81 -0.26 -7.00
N ILE A 49 -3.15 0.57 -7.98
CA ILE A 49 -4.37 1.40 -7.94
C ILE A 49 -5.61 0.53 -7.79
N GLN A 50 -5.76 -0.51 -8.62
CA GLN A 50 -6.93 -1.41 -8.56
C GLN A 50 -7.04 -2.18 -7.24
N LYS A 51 -5.90 -2.52 -6.63
CA LYS A 51 -5.85 -3.21 -5.33
C LYS A 51 -6.30 -2.32 -4.16
N PHE A 52 -5.95 -1.03 -4.19
CA PHE A 52 -6.14 -0.13 -3.04
C PHE A 52 -7.24 0.92 -3.22
N ILE A 53 -7.67 1.20 -4.44
CA ILE A 53 -8.66 2.22 -4.77
C ILE A 53 -9.89 1.56 -5.39
N TRP A 54 -11.03 1.79 -4.76
CA TRP A 54 -12.31 1.23 -5.19
C TRP A 54 -12.67 1.68 -6.63
N PRO A 55 -13.09 0.78 -7.52
CA PRO A 55 -13.52 1.14 -8.88
C PRO A 55 -14.61 2.23 -8.88
N GLY A 56 -14.58 3.16 -9.83
CA GLY A 56 -15.51 4.30 -9.86
C GLY A 56 -15.13 5.48 -8.98
N SER A 57 -14.05 5.38 -8.19
CA SER A 57 -13.53 6.51 -7.40
C SER A 57 -12.96 7.61 -8.30
N ILE A 58 -12.99 8.85 -7.81
CA ILE A 58 -12.28 9.99 -8.43
C ILE A 58 -10.87 10.07 -7.87
N ILE A 59 -9.88 9.93 -8.75
CA ILE A 59 -8.45 10.01 -8.44
C ILE A 59 -7.96 11.40 -8.78
N TYR A 60 -7.36 12.07 -7.79
CA TYR A 60 -6.64 13.33 -7.96
C TYR A 60 -5.14 13.06 -8.00
N SER A 61 -4.50 13.26 -9.15
CA SER A 61 -3.05 13.07 -9.29
C SER A 61 -2.39 14.15 -10.15
N ASP A 62 -1.07 14.12 -10.24
CA ASP A 62 -0.34 14.90 -11.23
C ASP A 62 -0.56 14.34 -12.65
N SER A 63 -0.18 15.13 -13.67
CA SER A 63 -0.39 14.82 -15.10
C SER A 63 0.55 13.75 -15.66
N TRP A 64 0.87 12.73 -14.88
CA TRP A 64 1.82 11.72 -15.32
C TRP A 64 1.22 10.79 -16.39
N PRO A 65 1.91 10.49 -17.51
CA PRO A 65 1.32 9.68 -18.59
C PRO A 65 0.89 8.28 -18.19
N ALA A 66 1.46 7.72 -17.12
CA ALA A 66 1.08 6.40 -16.60
C ALA A 66 -0.40 6.32 -16.18
N TYR A 67 -1.04 7.46 -15.90
CA TYR A 67 -2.44 7.53 -15.45
C TYR A 67 -3.45 7.72 -16.58
N ARG A 68 -3.01 7.82 -17.84
CA ARG A 68 -3.92 8.08 -18.97
C ARG A 68 -5.03 7.01 -19.10
N GLN A 69 -4.72 5.77 -18.73
CA GLN A 69 -5.63 4.63 -18.81
C GLN A 69 -6.65 4.59 -17.66
N LEU A 70 -6.57 5.46 -16.65
CA LEU A 70 -7.48 5.40 -15.50
C LEU A 70 -8.94 5.59 -15.90
N SER A 71 -9.22 6.50 -16.84
CA SER A 71 -10.57 6.72 -17.35
C SER A 71 -11.13 5.48 -18.06
N GLU A 72 -10.31 4.77 -18.83
CA GLU A 72 -10.69 3.52 -19.51
C GLU A 72 -10.95 2.38 -18.51
N LEU A 73 -10.29 2.43 -17.35
CA LEU A 73 -10.46 1.48 -16.25
C LEU A 73 -11.63 1.82 -15.31
N GLY A 74 -12.43 2.83 -15.65
CA GLY A 74 -13.62 3.22 -14.90
C GLY A 74 -13.35 4.11 -13.69
N TYR A 75 -12.19 4.78 -13.63
CA TYR A 75 -11.90 5.80 -12.61
C TYR A 75 -12.19 7.19 -13.15
N GLY A 76 -12.80 8.05 -12.32
CA GLY A 76 -12.76 9.48 -12.58
C GLY A 76 -11.33 9.98 -12.39
N HIS A 77 -10.78 10.76 -13.32
CA HIS A 77 -9.42 11.27 -13.20
C HIS A 77 -9.38 12.78 -13.34
N ASP A 78 -9.09 13.45 -12.23
CA ASP A 78 -8.85 14.88 -12.20
C ASP A 78 -7.37 15.16 -11.98
N THR A 79 -6.84 16.04 -12.80
CA THR A 79 -5.40 16.30 -12.82
C THR A 79 -5.06 17.68 -12.25
N VAL A 80 -4.13 17.73 -11.31
CA VAL A 80 -3.58 19.00 -10.82
C VAL A 80 -2.33 19.34 -11.64
N ASN A 81 -2.41 20.42 -12.43
CA ASN A 81 -1.26 20.89 -13.20
C ASN A 81 -0.43 21.88 -12.40
N HIS A 82 0.58 21.37 -11.69
CA HIS A 82 1.52 22.15 -10.87
C HIS A 82 2.31 23.23 -11.62
N LYS A 83 2.30 23.26 -12.96
CA LYS A 83 2.93 24.33 -13.75
C LYS A 83 2.00 25.53 -14.00
N ARG A 84 0.68 25.36 -13.87
CA ARG A 84 -0.30 26.39 -14.23
C ARG A 84 -1.08 26.90 -13.02
N HIS A 85 -1.51 26.03 -12.11
CA HIS A 85 -2.26 26.42 -10.91
C HIS A 85 -2.02 25.45 -9.74
N PHE A 86 -1.76 25.97 -8.53
CA PHE A 86 -1.63 25.17 -7.28
C PHE A 86 -2.99 24.66 -6.74
N VAL A 87 -4.06 25.31 -7.17
CA VAL A 87 -5.48 24.98 -6.94
C VAL A 87 -6.19 25.35 -8.23
N LYS A 88 -7.00 24.46 -8.81
CA LYS A 88 -7.76 24.79 -10.02
C LYS A 88 -8.71 25.97 -9.70
N PRO A 89 -8.64 27.11 -10.42
CA PRO A 89 -9.50 28.26 -10.13
C PRO A 89 -10.98 27.86 -10.25
N GLY A 90 -11.76 28.09 -9.19
CA GLY A 90 -13.18 27.68 -9.11
C GLY A 90 -13.45 26.31 -8.49
N GLU A 91 -12.42 25.47 -8.27
CA GLU A 91 -12.57 24.14 -7.67
C GLU A 91 -11.54 23.93 -6.54
N PRO A 92 -11.72 24.58 -5.38
CA PRO A 92 -10.76 24.52 -4.26
C PRO A 92 -10.52 23.12 -3.71
N GLU A 93 -11.43 22.19 -3.98
CA GLU A 93 -11.30 20.79 -3.59
C GLU A 93 -10.26 20.03 -4.41
N VAL A 94 -9.89 20.46 -5.62
CA VAL A 94 -8.95 19.72 -6.48
C VAL A 94 -7.49 20.11 -6.15
N ASN A 95 -6.97 19.56 -5.06
CA ASN A 95 -5.57 19.76 -4.63
C ASN A 95 -4.90 18.50 -4.07
N THR A 96 -3.56 18.44 -4.12
CA THR A 96 -2.71 17.32 -3.64
C THR A 96 -2.12 17.54 -2.25
N GLN A 97 -2.55 18.58 -1.53
CA GLN A 97 -1.92 19.01 -0.27
C GLN A 97 -1.89 17.91 0.80
N LYS A 98 -2.97 17.13 0.91
CA LYS A 98 -3.06 16.02 1.87
C LYS A 98 -2.01 14.93 1.59
N VAL A 99 -1.79 14.60 0.32
CA VAL A 99 -0.80 13.57 -0.05
C VAL A 99 0.63 14.12 0.08
N GLU A 100 0.85 15.41 -0.21
CA GLU A 100 2.14 16.07 0.05
C GLU A 100 2.52 16.08 1.53
N ARG A 101 1.55 16.38 2.41
CA ARG A 101 1.74 16.28 3.86
C ARG A 101 2.07 14.86 4.29
N LEU A 102 1.34 13.85 3.79
CA LEU A 102 1.65 12.44 4.03
C LEU A 102 3.10 12.11 3.65
N TRP A 103 3.56 12.55 2.48
CA TRP A 103 4.94 12.32 2.05
C TRP A 103 5.97 13.00 2.94
N ARG A 104 5.69 14.20 3.45
CA ARG A 104 6.56 14.88 4.41
C ARG A 104 6.68 14.08 5.70
N ASP A 105 5.53 13.69 6.27
CA ASP A 105 5.47 12.98 7.56
C ASP A 105 6.17 11.61 7.47
N ILE A 106 6.02 10.88 6.36
CA ILE A 106 6.74 9.62 6.12
C ILE A 106 8.24 9.84 5.99
N LYS A 107 8.68 10.87 5.26
CA LYS A 107 10.11 11.18 5.10
C LYS A 107 10.74 11.49 6.46
N GLU A 108 10.06 12.25 7.30
CA GLU A 108 10.53 12.56 8.65
C GLU A 108 10.61 11.30 9.52
N TRP A 109 9.59 10.45 9.46
CA TRP A 109 9.57 9.17 10.17
C TRP A 109 10.73 8.25 9.78
N VAL A 110 11.01 8.11 8.49
CA VAL A 110 12.02 7.20 7.95
C VAL A 110 13.45 7.76 8.04
N LYS A 111 13.62 9.08 8.17
CA LYS A 111 14.94 9.72 8.30
C LYS A 111 15.49 9.73 9.73
N ARG A 112 14.78 9.16 10.70
CA ARG A 112 15.25 9.07 12.09
C ARG A 112 16.54 8.25 12.17
N THR A 113 17.45 8.68 13.04
CA THR A 113 18.74 8.01 13.27
C THR A 113 18.53 6.55 13.67
N GLY A 114 19.37 5.65 13.14
CA GLY A 114 19.31 4.22 13.41
C GLY A 114 18.42 3.38 12.48
N ILE A 115 17.69 3.99 11.54
CA ILE A 115 16.87 3.26 10.55
C ILE A 115 17.77 2.57 9.52
N ARG A 116 17.64 1.24 9.42
CA ARG A 116 18.32 0.44 8.40
C ARG A 116 17.43 0.27 7.18
N SER A 117 17.94 0.57 5.99
CA SER A 117 17.18 0.53 4.72
C SER A 117 16.52 -0.82 4.44
N ARG A 118 17.14 -1.93 4.88
CA ARG A 118 16.57 -3.28 4.74
C ARG A 118 15.26 -3.49 5.50
N TYR A 119 14.96 -2.65 6.50
CA TYR A 119 13.72 -2.72 7.27
C TYR A 119 12.69 -1.65 6.88
N LEU A 120 12.86 -1.01 5.71
CA LEU A 120 12.00 0.09 5.28
C LEU A 120 10.52 -0.29 5.28
N GLN A 121 10.18 -1.50 4.82
CA GLN A 121 8.81 -2.01 4.83
C GLN A 121 8.22 -2.06 6.24
N GLN A 122 8.99 -2.55 7.23
CA GLN A 122 8.56 -2.62 8.63
C GLN A 122 8.38 -1.22 9.23
N TYR A 123 9.25 -0.26 8.90
CA TYR A 123 9.10 1.12 9.37
C TYR A 123 7.86 1.81 8.78
N LEU A 124 7.57 1.58 7.50
CA LEU A 124 6.36 2.09 6.85
C LEU A 124 5.10 1.44 7.42
N ALA A 125 5.10 0.12 7.59
CA ALA A 125 3.99 -0.61 8.21
C ALA A 125 3.71 -0.11 9.62
N ARG A 126 4.76 0.07 10.44
CA ARG A 126 4.65 0.66 11.78
C ARG A 126 4.06 2.06 11.73
N TYR A 127 4.56 2.93 10.85
CA TYR A 127 4.04 4.30 10.68
C TYR A 127 2.54 4.29 10.37
N LEU A 128 2.12 3.49 9.38
CA LEU A 128 0.71 3.39 9.00
C LEU A 128 -0.15 2.88 10.16
N PHE A 129 0.35 1.88 10.90
CA PHE A 129 -0.36 1.31 12.05
C PHE A 129 -0.56 2.33 13.18
N VAL A 130 0.54 2.93 13.68
CA VAL A 130 0.46 3.85 14.84
C VAL A 130 -0.27 5.14 14.52
N THR A 131 -0.31 5.55 13.25
CA THR A 131 -1.05 6.74 12.81
C THR A 131 -2.51 6.46 12.44
N ALA A 132 -2.90 5.19 12.32
CA ALA A 132 -4.28 4.79 12.08
C ALA A 132 -5.00 4.36 13.37
N VAL A 133 -4.27 3.89 14.38
CA VAL A 133 -4.83 3.35 15.62
C VAL A 133 -4.48 4.25 16.82
N PRO A 134 -5.47 4.71 17.61
CA PRO A 134 -5.22 5.46 18.83
C PRO A 134 -4.31 4.70 19.81
N GLU A 135 -3.38 5.39 20.45
CA GLU A 135 -2.34 4.80 21.32
C GLU A 135 -2.88 3.77 22.33
N PRO A 136 -3.98 4.03 23.08
CA PRO A 136 -4.49 3.06 24.06
C PRO A 136 -4.92 1.73 23.44
N GLN A 137 -5.23 1.71 22.14
CA GLN A 137 -5.73 0.54 21.43
C GLN A 137 -4.64 -0.17 20.60
N GLN A 138 -3.46 0.43 20.45
CA GLN A 138 -2.42 -0.09 19.55
C GLN A 138 -2.00 -1.51 19.90
N LEU A 139 -1.73 -1.79 21.18
CA LEU A 139 -1.29 -3.12 21.59
C LEU A 139 -2.38 -4.18 21.36
N HIS A 140 -3.62 -3.86 21.76
CA HIS A 140 -4.76 -4.76 21.58
C HIS A 140 -5.02 -5.05 20.10
N ARG A 141 -5.07 -4.01 19.26
CA ARG A 141 -5.24 -4.15 17.80
C ARG A 141 -4.09 -4.91 17.16
N PHE A 142 -2.86 -4.70 17.61
CA PHE A 142 -1.70 -5.45 17.14
C PHE A 142 -1.86 -6.95 17.40
N PHE A 143 -2.26 -7.35 18.61
CA PHE A 143 -2.48 -8.77 18.92
C PHE A 143 -3.61 -9.40 18.13
N ILE A 144 -4.70 -8.66 17.84
CA ILE A 144 -5.77 -9.13 16.96
C ILE A 144 -5.24 -9.40 15.54
N GLU A 145 -4.45 -8.50 14.96
CA GLU A 145 -3.90 -8.73 13.62
C GLU A 145 -2.82 -9.82 13.62
N ALA A 146 -2.03 -9.91 14.68
CA ALA A 146 -1.03 -10.97 14.84
C ALA A 146 -1.69 -12.35 14.96
N SER A 147 -2.80 -12.50 15.68
CA SER A 147 -3.50 -13.78 15.81
C SER A 147 -4.11 -14.27 14.50
N LYS A 148 -4.49 -13.35 13.59
CA LYS A 148 -4.94 -13.73 12.24
C LYS A 148 -3.82 -14.30 11.39
N LEU A 149 -2.60 -13.80 11.56
CA LEU A 149 -1.41 -14.24 10.83
C LEU A 149 -0.79 -15.51 11.44
N TYR A 150 -0.88 -15.62 12.76
CA TYR A 150 -0.34 -16.73 13.54
C TYR A 150 -1.47 -17.29 14.42
N PRO A 151 -2.44 -18.00 13.82
CA PRO A 151 -3.53 -18.58 14.59
C PRO A 151 -2.98 -19.57 15.61
N PRO A 152 -3.59 -19.65 16.80
CA PRO A 152 -3.19 -20.62 17.80
C PRO A 152 -3.32 -22.04 17.23
N PHE A 153 -2.39 -22.92 17.59
CA PHE A 153 -2.31 -24.29 17.07
C PHE A 153 -3.65 -25.05 17.22
N SER A 154 -4.42 -24.76 18.27
CA SER A 154 -5.75 -25.33 18.51
C SER A 154 -6.78 -25.02 17.42
N GLU A 155 -6.70 -23.86 16.76
CA GLU A 155 -7.58 -23.51 15.63
C GLU A 155 -7.13 -24.16 14.32
N VAL A 156 -5.82 -24.38 14.15
CA VAL A 156 -5.27 -25.05 12.96
C VAL A 156 -5.73 -26.50 12.91
N VAL A 157 -5.72 -27.20 14.06
CA VAL A 157 -6.19 -28.59 14.17
C VAL A 157 -7.68 -28.71 13.86
N ARG A 158 -8.51 -27.76 14.31
CA ARG A 158 -9.96 -27.76 14.06
C ARG A 158 -10.36 -27.55 12.60
N ARG A 159 -9.46 -27.02 11.76
CA ARG A 159 -9.73 -26.75 10.33
C ARG A 159 -9.25 -27.87 9.41
N GLN A 160 -8.61 -28.91 9.94
CA GLN A 160 -8.28 -30.08 9.12
C GLN A 160 -9.55 -30.89 8.89
N PRO A 161 -9.86 -31.28 7.63
CA PRO A 161 -11.00 -32.17 7.38
C PRO A 161 -10.77 -33.49 8.12
N GLU A 162 -11.83 -34.00 8.77
CA GLU A 162 -11.76 -35.34 9.35
C GLU A 162 -11.40 -36.35 8.26
N PRO A 163 -10.55 -37.35 8.55
CA PRO A 163 -10.22 -38.37 7.57
C PRO A 163 -11.51 -39.07 7.14
N GLU A 164 -11.74 -39.17 5.82
CA GLU A 164 -12.83 -39.97 5.27
C GLU A 164 -12.72 -41.39 5.85
N VAL A 165 -13.71 -41.77 6.64
CA VAL A 165 -13.88 -43.14 7.10
C VAL A 165 -14.22 -43.96 5.86
N VAL A 166 -13.21 -44.58 5.25
CA VAL A 166 -13.43 -45.57 4.20
C VAL A 166 -14.06 -46.79 4.87
N SER A 167 -15.38 -46.91 4.72
CA SER A 167 -16.11 -48.11 5.08
C SER A 167 -15.67 -49.25 4.15
N GLU A 168 -14.89 -50.19 4.68
CA GLU A 168 -14.66 -51.48 4.05
C GLU A 168 -15.99 -52.24 4.06
N ASP A 169 -16.70 -52.22 2.93
CA ASP A 169 -17.82 -53.11 2.68
C ASP A 169 -17.63 -53.74 1.30
N GLU A 170 -17.09 -54.95 1.28
CA GLU A 170 -17.09 -55.94 0.19
C GLU A 170 -16.29 -57.16 0.68
N GLY A 171 -16.75 -58.40 0.73
CA GLY A 171 -18.03 -59.02 0.44
C GLY A 171 -17.84 -60.51 0.72
N ALA A 172 -18.68 -61.09 1.58
CA ALA A 172 -18.71 -62.53 1.79
C ALA A 172 -19.36 -63.19 0.56
N VAL A 173 -18.59 -64.01 -0.16
CA VAL A 173 -19.14 -64.98 -1.12
C VAL A 173 -18.53 -66.35 -0.84
N ALA A 174 -19.33 -67.23 -0.25
CA ALA A 174 -19.25 -68.68 -0.37
C ALA A 174 -20.67 -69.24 -0.26
#